data_AF-A0A2E1I725-F1
#
_entry.id   AF-A0A2E1I725-F1
#
_cell.length_a   1.000
_cell.length_b   1.000
_cell.length_c   1.000
_cell.angle_alpha   90.00
_cell.angle_beta   90.00
_cell.angle_gamma   90.00
#
_symmetry.space_group_name_H-M   'P 1'
#
loop_
_entity.id
_entity.type
_entity.pdbx_description
1 polymer ?
#
loop_
_entity_poly.entity_id
_entity_poly.type
_entity_poly.pdbx_seq_one_letter_code
_entity_poly.pdbx_strand_id
1 'polypeptide(L)'
;MEEWRDRIAALPEEHREMFQGGTLSQFFLRWPLTLSHPTFVGAFYGLLISLALLGPTLIDQTSIGESYSNSIRTWSITALTIILICGILGGFSAIILAITKRIPLRLDRRRKFIFPIPFIGLILFTVSLLEPSLGIPEQLGWVLMLAPGPLYVHLSYAPRWRMLDRMARGLKPIDGPIEVGKMRESKDQDMLDAIDEISEE
;
A
#
# COMPACT_ATOMS: atom_id res chain seq x y z
N MET A 1 -12.77 22.43 -9.00
CA MET A 1 -12.18 21.79 -7.80
C MET A 1 -13.26 20.90 -7.24
N GLU A 2 -13.03 19.59 -7.13
CA GLU A 2 -14.11 18.64 -6.83
C GLU A 2 -14.74 18.91 -5.46
N GLU A 3 -16.07 18.96 -5.45
CA GLU A 3 -16.95 19.29 -4.31
C GLU A 3 -16.63 18.51 -3.02
N TRP A 4 -16.03 17.32 -3.12
CA TRP A 4 -15.61 16.51 -1.98
C TRP A 4 -14.42 17.09 -1.21
N ARG A 5 -13.53 17.84 -1.88
CA ARG A 5 -12.36 18.44 -1.23
C ARG A 5 -12.78 19.59 -0.31
N ASP A 6 -13.73 20.39 -0.75
CA ASP A 6 -14.30 21.49 0.03
C ASP A 6 -15.07 20.93 1.25
N ARG A 7 -15.78 19.81 1.06
CA ARG A 7 -16.44 19.08 2.16
C ARG A 7 -15.45 18.54 3.20
N ILE A 8 -14.27 18.07 2.79
CA ILE A 8 -13.21 17.66 3.73
C ILE A 8 -12.58 18.86 4.42
N ALA A 9 -12.35 19.96 3.70
CA ALA A 9 -11.84 21.20 4.27
C ALA A 9 -12.80 21.79 5.31
N ALA A 10 -14.10 21.50 5.22
CA ALA A 10 -15.10 21.90 6.21
C ALA A 10 -15.13 21.02 7.47
N LEU A 11 -14.49 19.84 7.47
CA LEU A 11 -14.46 18.96 8.66
C LEU A 11 -13.46 19.47 9.72
N PRO A 12 -13.71 19.20 11.02
CA PRO A 12 -12.73 19.39 12.09
C PRO A 12 -11.40 18.69 11.79
N GLU A 13 -10.30 19.27 12.25
CA GLU A 13 -8.94 18.84 11.92
C GLU A 13 -8.67 17.37 12.29
N GLU A 14 -9.18 16.91 13.44
CA GLU A 14 -9.11 15.52 13.90
C GLU A 14 -9.74 14.53 12.91
N HIS A 15 -10.84 14.91 12.26
CA HIS A 15 -11.50 14.07 11.26
C HIS A 15 -10.80 14.14 9.90
N ARG A 16 -10.13 15.26 9.61
CA ARG A 16 -9.46 15.51 8.34
C ARG A 16 -8.27 14.58 8.11
N GLU A 17 -7.52 14.28 9.17
CA GLU A 17 -6.38 13.37 9.10
C GLU A 17 -6.74 11.93 8.68
N MET A 18 -7.95 11.46 9.05
CA MET A 18 -8.43 10.13 8.67
C MET A 18 -8.60 9.99 7.15
N PHE A 19 -9.01 11.08 6.47
CA PHE A 19 -9.24 11.10 5.02
C PHE A 19 -7.96 11.39 4.23
N GLN A 20 -7.11 12.28 4.72
CA GLN A 20 -5.87 12.64 4.03
C GLN A 20 -4.82 11.51 4.10
N GLY A 21 -4.73 10.86 5.27
CA GLY A 21 -3.73 9.83 5.58
C GLY A 21 -2.30 10.24 5.23
N GLY A 22 -1.42 9.25 5.00
CA GLY A 22 0.00 9.50 4.75
C GLY A 22 0.30 10.05 3.34
N THR A 23 1.53 10.55 3.16
CA THR A 23 2.04 11.19 1.93
C THR A 23 1.73 10.42 0.63
N LEU A 24 1.83 9.09 0.67
CA LEU A 24 1.60 8.24 -0.51
C LEU A 24 0.13 8.25 -0.96
N SER A 25 -0.82 8.28 -0.02
CA SER A 25 -2.23 8.42 -0.38
C SER A 25 -2.55 9.80 -0.88
N GLN A 26 -2.00 10.84 -0.24
CA GLN A 26 -2.16 12.21 -0.72
C GLN A 26 -1.66 12.36 -2.16
N PHE A 27 -0.58 11.66 -2.54
CA PHE A 27 -0.09 11.64 -3.92
C PHE A 27 -1.15 11.15 -4.91
N PHE A 28 -1.78 9.99 -4.67
CA PHE A 28 -2.83 9.47 -5.56
C PHE A 28 -4.13 10.28 -5.49
N LEU A 29 -4.47 10.80 -4.30
CA LEU A 29 -5.68 11.61 -4.09
C LEU A 29 -5.58 13.03 -4.68
N ARG A 30 -4.41 13.43 -5.22
CA ARG A 30 -4.32 14.63 -6.06
C ARG A 30 -5.06 14.48 -7.38
N TRP A 31 -5.24 13.25 -7.85
CA TRP A 31 -5.93 12.93 -9.10
C TRP A 31 -7.44 12.77 -8.87
N PRO A 32 -8.27 12.83 -9.94
CA PRO A 32 -9.68 12.51 -9.84
C PRO A 32 -9.92 11.15 -9.20
N LEU A 33 -11.02 11.01 -8.45
CA LEU A 33 -11.28 9.78 -7.68
C LEU A 33 -11.32 8.52 -8.54
N THR A 34 -11.74 8.62 -9.80
CA THR A 34 -11.75 7.54 -10.78
C THR A 34 -10.35 7.02 -11.11
N LEU A 35 -9.36 7.90 -11.27
CA LEU A 35 -7.97 7.53 -11.54
C LEU A 35 -7.24 7.07 -10.28
N SER A 36 -7.71 7.49 -9.11
CA SER A 36 -7.19 7.06 -7.81
C SER A 36 -7.79 5.71 -7.33
N HIS A 37 -8.53 4.98 -8.19
CA HIS A 37 -9.17 3.72 -7.83
C HIS A 37 -8.15 2.69 -7.29
N PRO A 38 -8.48 1.88 -6.28
CA PRO A 38 -7.57 0.88 -5.69
C PRO A 38 -6.91 -0.06 -6.71
N THR A 39 -7.60 -0.38 -7.80
CA THR A 39 -7.04 -1.11 -8.95
C THR A 39 -5.81 -0.44 -9.54
N PHE A 40 -5.88 0.87 -9.82
CA PHE A 40 -4.76 1.60 -10.43
C PHE A 40 -3.59 1.76 -9.45
N VAL A 41 -3.88 1.95 -8.17
CA VAL A 41 -2.83 2.02 -7.14
C VAL A 41 -2.11 0.67 -6.99
N GLY A 42 -2.85 -0.43 -7.01
CA GLY A 42 -2.26 -1.78 -7.06
C GLY A 42 -1.42 -1.99 -8.32
N ALA A 43 -1.95 -1.64 -9.50
CA ALA A 43 -1.23 -1.75 -10.76
C ALA A 43 0.06 -0.90 -10.79
N PHE A 44 0.02 0.31 -10.26
CA PHE A 44 1.19 1.18 -10.14
C PHE A 44 2.27 0.59 -9.23
N TYR A 45 1.87 -0.03 -8.11
CA TYR A 45 2.81 -0.78 -7.29
C TYR A 45 3.48 -1.91 -8.08
N GLY A 46 2.68 -2.69 -8.82
CA GLY A 46 3.19 -3.73 -9.70
C GLY A 46 4.20 -3.20 -10.72
N LEU A 47 3.93 -2.03 -11.31
CA LEU A 47 4.86 -1.37 -12.24
C LEU A 47 6.21 -1.05 -11.59
N LEU A 48 6.22 -0.54 -10.36
CA LEU A 48 7.46 -0.22 -9.64
C LEU A 48 8.31 -1.48 -9.37
N ILE A 49 7.67 -2.57 -8.96
CA ILE A 49 8.33 -3.86 -8.75
C ILE A 49 8.89 -4.39 -10.08
N SER A 50 8.11 -4.33 -11.15
CA SER A 50 8.52 -4.76 -12.48
C SER A 50 9.74 -3.98 -12.99
N LEU A 51 9.80 -2.67 -12.76
CA LEU A 51 10.98 -1.86 -13.09
C LEU A 51 12.22 -2.30 -12.31
N ALA A 52 12.07 -2.60 -11.02
CA ALA A 52 13.18 -3.09 -10.19
C ALA A 52 13.69 -4.47 -10.65
N LEU A 53 12.80 -5.31 -11.17
CA LEU A 53 13.14 -6.64 -11.68
C LEU A 53 13.84 -6.63 -13.04
N LEU A 54 13.91 -5.50 -13.75
CA LEU A 54 14.60 -5.42 -15.04
C LEU A 54 16.06 -5.87 -14.93
N GLY A 55 16.80 -5.39 -13.93
CA GLY A 55 18.20 -5.77 -13.74
C GLY A 55 18.39 -7.29 -13.52
N PRO A 56 17.78 -7.88 -12.49
CA PRO A 56 17.88 -9.32 -12.22
C PRO A 56 17.44 -10.19 -13.40
N THR A 57 16.34 -9.84 -14.07
CA THR A 57 15.84 -10.62 -15.22
C THR A 57 16.77 -10.56 -16.42
N LEU A 58 17.39 -9.40 -16.70
CA LEU A 58 18.38 -9.30 -17.77
C LEU A 58 19.65 -10.12 -17.46
N ILE A 59 20.11 -10.10 -16.21
CA ILE A 59 21.30 -10.86 -15.79
C ILE A 59 21.05 -12.36 -15.93
N ASP A 60 19.90 -12.85 -15.42
CA ASP A 60 19.49 -14.25 -15.55
C ASP A 60 19.55 -14.72 -17.00
N GLN A 61 18.81 -14.02 -17.88
CA GLN A 61 18.62 -14.45 -19.25
C GLN A 61 19.93 -14.38 -20.05
N THR A 62 20.75 -13.35 -19.81
CA THR A 62 22.08 -13.23 -20.45
C THR A 62 23.01 -14.35 -19.98
N SER A 63 22.93 -14.78 -18.72
CA SER A 63 23.77 -15.86 -18.18
C SER A 63 23.48 -17.22 -18.82
N ILE A 64 22.25 -17.43 -19.31
CA ILE A 64 21.82 -18.66 -20.00
C ILE A 64 22.04 -18.55 -21.53
N GLY A 65 22.59 -17.42 -22.01
CA GLY A 65 22.92 -17.20 -23.42
C GLY A 65 21.75 -16.71 -24.29
N GLU A 66 20.67 -16.22 -23.69
CA GLU A 66 19.55 -15.64 -24.43
C GLU A 66 19.91 -14.31 -25.09
N SER A 67 19.27 -14.02 -26.23
CA SER A 67 19.38 -12.72 -26.90
C SER A 67 18.78 -11.61 -26.02
N TYR A 68 19.40 -10.43 -26.05
CA TYR A 68 18.88 -9.23 -25.39
C TYR A 68 17.42 -8.92 -25.73
N SER A 69 17.00 -9.18 -26.98
CA SER A 69 15.61 -9.01 -27.42
C SER A 69 14.65 -9.95 -26.69
N ASN A 70 15.07 -11.20 -26.47
CA ASN A 70 14.28 -12.19 -25.75
C ASN A 70 14.22 -11.86 -24.26
N SER A 71 15.33 -11.42 -23.67
CA SER A 71 15.36 -11.01 -22.26
C SER A 71 14.39 -9.85 -21.98
N ILE A 72 14.37 -8.83 -22.84
CA ILE A 72 13.40 -7.73 -22.73
C ILE A 72 11.97 -8.24 -22.89
N ARG A 73 11.72 -9.17 -23.81
CA ARG A 73 10.39 -9.75 -24.02
C ARG A 73 9.92 -10.52 -22.79
N THR A 74 10.79 -11.36 -22.21
CA THR A 74 10.52 -12.10 -20.96
C THR A 74 10.21 -11.14 -19.82
N TRP A 75 11.05 -10.12 -19.62
CA TRP A 75 10.81 -9.08 -18.63
C TRP A 75 9.47 -8.38 -18.86
N SER A 76 9.14 -8.02 -20.10
CA SER A 76 7.90 -7.29 -20.43
C SER A 76 6.65 -8.13 -20.10
N ILE A 77 6.67 -9.43 -20.38
CA ILE A 77 5.58 -10.36 -20.06
C ILE A 77 5.43 -10.51 -18.54
N THR A 78 6.55 -10.69 -17.84
CA THR A 78 6.58 -10.75 -16.37
C THR A 78 6.05 -9.44 -15.78
N ALA A 79 6.49 -8.30 -16.31
CA ALA A 79 6.08 -6.98 -15.88
C ALA A 79 4.57 -6.78 -16.00
N LEU A 80 4.00 -7.14 -17.15
CA LEU A 80 2.57 -7.05 -17.39
C LEU A 80 1.77 -7.96 -16.46
N THR A 81 2.26 -9.18 -16.21
CA THR A 81 1.65 -10.13 -15.27
C THR A 81 1.59 -9.57 -13.85
N ILE A 82 2.70 -9.00 -13.36
CA ILE A 82 2.77 -8.41 -12.00
C ILE A 82 1.82 -7.21 -11.89
N ILE A 83 1.82 -6.32 -12.89
CA ILE A 83 0.91 -5.16 -12.94
C ILE A 83 -0.54 -5.63 -12.88
N LEU A 84 -0.89 -6.66 -13.68
CA LEU A 84 -2.24 -7.20 -13.76
C LEU A 84 -2.67 -7.82 -12.42
N ILE A 85 -1.84 -8.67 -11.82
CA ILE A 85 -2.15 -9.33 -10.53
C ILE A 85 -2.33 -8.27 -9.43
N CYS A 86 -1.41 -7.31 -9.31
CA CYS A 86 -1.51 -6.27 -8.28
C CYS A 86 -2.73 -5.39 -8.51
N GLY A 87 -3.06 -5.08 -9.76
CA GLY A 87 -4.27 -4.35 -10.11
C GLY A 87 -5.55 -5.09 -9.74
N ILE A 88 -5.63 -6.39 -10.08
CA ILE A 88 -6.75 -7.26 -9.73
C ILE A 88 -6.93 -7.32 -8.21
N LEU A 89 -5.86 -7.54 -7.45
CA LEU A 89 -5.91 -7.55 -5.97
C LEU A 89 -6.38 -6.22 -5.39
N GLY A 90 -5.97 -5.10 -5.99
CA GLY A 90 -6.45 -3.77 -5.64
C GLY A 90 -7.96 -3.62 -5.88
N GLY A 91 -8.45 -4.10 -7.03
CA GLY A 91 -9.88 -4.13 -7.36
C GLY A 91 -10.69 -5.01 -6.41
N PHE A 92 -10.24 -6.22 -6.13
CA PHE A 92 -10.86 -7.11 -5.14
C PHE A 92 -10.94 -6.46 -3.77
N SER A 93 -9.90 -5.72 -3.37
CA SER A 93 -9.91 -4.98 -2.11
C SER A 93 -11.01 -3.92 -2.06
N ALA A 94 -11.24 -3.20 -3.17
CA ALA A 94 -12.34 -2.23 -3.26
C ALA A 94 -13.71 -2.91 -3.09
N ILE A 95 -13.92 -4.06 -3.76
CA ILE A 95 -15.18 -4.83 -3.69
C ILE A 95 -15.42 -5.35 -2.27
N ILE A 96 -14.42 -5.98 -1.65
CA ILE A 96 -14.52 -6.52 -0.28
C ILE A 96 -14.88 -5.41 0.71
N LEU A 97 -14.33 -4.21 0.54
CA LEU A 97 -14.58 -3.10 1.45
C LEU A 97 -15.89 -2.36 1.18
N ALA A 98 -16.41 -2.41 -0.05
CA ALA A 98 -17.77 -1.98 -0.32
C ALA A 98 -18.78 -2.81 0.50
N ILE A 99 -18.49 -4.11 0.70
CA ILE A 99 -19.33 -5.02 1.49
C ILE A 99 -19.07 -4.88 2.99
N THR A 100 -17.81 -4.98 3.41
CA THR A 100 -17.43 -5.05 4.84
C THR A 100 -17.41 -3.70 5.56
N LYS A 101 -17.39 -2.58 4.82
CA LYS A 101 -17.45 -1.20 5.35
C LYS A 101 -16.41 -0.86 6.42
N ARG A 102 -15.27 -1.58 6.44
CA ARG A 102 -14.20 -1.38 7.42
C ARG A 102 -13.62 0.04 7.38
N ILE A 103 -13.10 0.47 8.53
CA ILE A 103 -12.38 1.73 8.73
C ILE A 103 -10.91 1.52 8.31
N PRO A 104 -10.25 2.55 7.72
CA PRO A 104 -8.85 2.42 7.32
C PRO A 104 -7.90 2.24 8.50
N LEU A 105 -6.99 1.27 8.35
CA LEU A 105 -5.89 1.11 9.30
C LEU A 105 -4.81 2.17 9.05
N ARG A 106 -4.45 2.90 10.12
CA ARG A 106 -3.29 3.79 10.16
C ARG A 106 -2.02 2.93 10.22
N LEU A 107 -1.17 3.06 9.20
CA LEU A 107 0.11 2.33 9.07
C LEU A 107 1.32 3.22 9.35
N ASP A 108 1.11 4.42 9.89
CA ASP A 108 2.11 5.43 10.21
C ASP A 108 3.30 4.87 11.01
N ARG A 109 3.05 4.17 12.14
CA ARG A 109 4.12 3.59 12.96
C ARG A 109 4.75 2.34 12.34
N ARG A 110 4.00 1.59 11.53
CA ARG A 110 4.48 0.34 10.89
C ARG A 110 5.19 0.56 9.56
N ARG A 111 5.08 1.76 8.96
CA ARG A 111 5.69 2.10 7.67
C ARG A 111 7.20 1.89 7.66
N LYS A 112 7.90 2.20 8.75
CA LYS A 112 9.36 2.01 8.88
C LYS A 112 9.77 0.55 8.67
N PHE A 113 8.91 -0.40 9.04
CA PHE A 113 9.17 -1.84 8.90
C PHE A 113 8.65 -2.41 7.58
N ILE A 114 7.55 -1.87 7.05
CA ILE A 114 6.95 -2.35 5.79
C ILE A 114 7.75 -1.86 4.58
N PHE A 115 8.29 -0.65 4.64
CA PHE A 115 9.04 -0.03 3.55
C PHE A 115 10.26 -0.83 3.06
N PRO A 116 11.13 -1.39 3.92
CA PRO A 116 12.29 -2.16 3.46
C PRO A 116 11.93 -3.53 2.86
N ILE A 117 10.72 -4.06 3.10
CA ILE A 117 10.36 -5.45 2.74
C ILE A 117 10.54 -5.74 1.25
N PRO A 118 10.08 -4.90 0.31
CA PRO A 118 10.28 -5.17 -1.12
C PRO A 118 11.76 -5.17 -1.53
N PHE A 119 12.58 -4.35 -0.89
CA PHE A 119 14.03 -4.30 -1.15
C PHE A 119 14.73 -5.56 -0.63
N ILE A 120 14.34 -6.04 0.55
CA ILE A 120 14.80 -7.32 1.08
C ILE A 120 14.38 -8.45 0.13
N GLY A 121 13.13 -8.43 -0.36
CA GLY A 121 12.64 -9.37 -1.35
C GLY A 121 13.47 -9.36 -2.64
N LEU A 122 13.80 -8.17 -3.15
CA LEU A 122 14.64 -8.00 -4.35
C LEU A 122 16.05 -8.55 -4.16
N ILE A 123 16.66 -8.29 -2.99
CA ILE A 123 17.99 -8.84 -2.66
C ILE A 123 17.92 -10.36 -2.61
N LEU A 124 16.96 -10.93 -1.88
CA LEU A 124 16.82 -12.39 -1.77
C LEU A 124 16.55 -13.04 -3.12
N PHE A 125 15.70 -12.42 -3.95
CA PHE A 125 15.44 -12.88 -5.31
C PHE A 125 16.71 -12.86 -6.17
N THR A 126 17.47 -11.77 -6.12
CA THR A 126 18.71 -11.64 -6.90
C THR A 126 19.78 -12.61 -6.41
N VAL A 127 19.89 -12.83 -5.10
CA VAL A 127 20.84 -13.81 -4.54
C VAL A 127 20.42 -15.23 -4.90
N SER A 128 19.13 -15.58 -4.84
CA SER A 128 18.67 -16.91 -5.26
C SER A 128 18.96 -17.21 -6.73
N LEU A 129 19.01 -16.16 -7.55
CA LEU A 129 19.34 -16.25 -8.97
C LEU A 129 20.85 -16.43 -9.21
N LEU A 130 21.66 -15.61 -8.55
CA LEU A 130 23.12 -15.59 -8.76
C LEU A 130 23.84 -16.71 -8.03
N GLU A 131 23.36 -17.09 -6.86
CA GLU A 131 23.97 -18.11 -6.00
C GLU A 131 22.95 -19.17 -5.57
N PRO A 132 22.50 -20.05 -6.49
CA PRO A 132 21.57 -21.14 -6.16
C PRO A 132 22.10 -22.09 -5.08
N SER A 133 23.43 -22.16 -4.92
CA SER A 133 24.13 -22.97 -3.92
C SER A 133 23.75 -22.65 -2.47
N LEU A 134 23.28 -21.41 -2.21
CA LEU A 134 22.85 -20.96 -0.89
C LEU A 134 21.49 -21.52 -0.46
N GLY A 135 20.75 -22.17 -1.36
CA GLY A 135 19.47 -22.81 -1.05
C GLY A 135 18.35 -21.84 -0.66
N ILE A 136 18.48 -20.55 -0.98
CA ILE A 136 17.45 -19.54 -0.72
C ILE A 136 16.32 -19.73 -1.75
N PRO A 137 15.07 -19.97 -1.31
CA PRO A 137 13.96 -20.15 -2.23
C PRO A 137 13.58 -18.83 -2.91
N GLU A 138 13.56 -18.82 -4.24
CA GLU A 138 13.16 -17.67 -5.07
C GLU A 138 11.76 -17.14 -4.70
N GLN A 139 10.86 -18.04 -4.31
CA GLN A 139 9.48 -17.72 -3.90
C GLN A 139 9.43 -16.75 -2.71
N LEU A 140 10.42 -16.82 -1.80
CA LEU A 140 10.50 -15.89 -0.68
C LEU A 140 10.76 -14.47 -1.16
N GLY A 141 11.65 -14.31 -2.16
CA GLY A 141 11.89 -13.03 -2.83
C GLY A 141 10.60 -12.49 -3.45
N TRP A 142 9.89 -13.32 -4.23
CA TRP A 142 8.61 -12.96 -4.83
C TRP A 142 7.57 -12.50 -3.81
N VAL A 143 7.36 -13.25 -2.73
CA VAL A 143 6.38 -12.92 -1.70
C VAL A 143 6.70 -11.58 -1.04
N LEU A 144 7.96 -11.35 -0.65
CA LEU A 144 8.37 -10.11 0.00
C LEU A 144 8.30 -8.90 -0.95
N MET A 145 8.57 -9.09 -2.24
CA MET A 145 8.37 -8.04 -3.24
C MET A 145 6.90 -7.73 -3.49
N LEU A 146 6.04 -8.74 -3.64
CA LEU A 146 4.66 -8.52 -4.09
C LEU A 146 3.72 -8.20 -2.93
N ALA A 147 3.80 -8.90 -1.80
CA ALA A 147 2.79 -8.82 -0.74
C ALA A 147 2.55 -7.41 -0.15
N PRO A 148 3.58 -6.57 0.11
CA PRO A 148 3.38 -5.28 0.77
C PRO A 148 2.43 -4.33 0.04
N GLY A 149 2.43 -4.34 -1.30
CA GLY A 149 1.60 -3.45 -2.12
C GLY A 149 0.10 -3.73 -1.99
N PRO A 150 -0.39 -4.91 -2.41
CA PRO A 150 -1.78 -5.32 -2.24
C PRO A 150 -2.24 -5.24 -0.79
N LEU A 151 -1.38 -5.59 0.17
CA LEU A 151 -1.71 -5.52 1.60
C LEU A 151 -1.91 -4.07 2.06
N TYR A 152 -1.05 -3.14 1.63
CA TYR A 152 -1.25 -1.70 1.86
C TYR A 152 -2.57 -1.20 1.24
N VAL A 153 -2.85 -1.63 0.01
CA VAL A 153 -4.08 -1.25 -0.69
C VAL A 153 -5.30 -1.76 0.07
N HIS A 154 -5.29 -3.02 0.48
CA HIS A 154 -6.39 -3.67 1.18
C HIS A 154 -6.65 -3.07 2.56
N LEU A 155 -5.61 -2.90 3.37
CA LEU A 155 -5.75 -2.53 4.78
C LEU A 155 -5.95 -1.03 4.99
N SER A 156 -5.40 -0.19 4.10
CA SER A 156 -5.29 1.24 4.36
C SER A 156 -5.86 2.10 3.23
N TYR A 157 -5.53 1.81 1.97
CA TYR A 157 -5.89 2.70 0.86
C TYR A 157 -7.36 2.55 0.43
N ALA A 158 -7.81 1.33 0.11
CA ALA A 158 -9.15 1.06 -0.37
C ALA A 158 -10.27 1.48 0.60
N PRO A 159 -10.13 1.34 1.94
CA PRO A 159 -11.14 1.86 2.87
C PRO A 159 -11.24 3.39 2.82
N ARG A 160 -10.10 4.10 2.70
CA ARG A 160 -10.07 5.56 2.53
C ARG A 160 -10.73 5.98 1.23
N TRP A 161 -10.35 5.35 0.11
CA TRP A 161 -10.92 5.64 -1.19
C TRP A 161 -12.44 5.48 -1.19
N ARG A 162 -12.97 4.40 -0.58
CA ARG A 162 -14.42 4.19 -0.41
C ARG A 162 -15.09 5.36 0.31
N MET A 163 -14.51 5.82 1.42
CA MET A 163 -15.09 6.93 2.19
C MET A 163 -15.10 8.24 1.39
N LEU A 164 -14.05 8.49 0.62
CA LEU A 164 -13.94 9.65 -0.28
C LEU A 164 -14.95 9.58 -1.44
N ASP A 165 -15.09 8.42 -2.08
CA ASP A 165 -16.08 8.17 -3.14
C ASP A 165 -17.51 8.39 -2.63
N ARG A 166 -17.83 7.95 -1.41
CA ARG A 166 -19.14 8.23 -0.79
C ARG A 166 -19.39 9.73 -0.58
N MET A 167 -18.39 10.46 -0.05
CA MET A 167 -18.52 11.91 0.14
C MET A 167 -18.67 12.66 -1.17
N ALA A 168 -17.97 12.22 -2.23
CA ALA A 168 -18.12 12.78 -3.57
C ALA A 168 -19.52 12.58 -4.15
N ARG A 169 -20.24 11.53 -3.72
CA ARG A 169 -21.66 11.29 -4.08
C ARG A 169 -22.65 11.96 -3.13
N GLY A 170 -22.18 12.77 -2.19
CA GLY A 170 -23.02 13.41 -1.17
C GLY A 170 -23.56 12.47 -0.10
N LEU A 171 -23.01 11.26 0.02
CA LEU A 171 -23.40 10.26 1.02
C LEU A 171 -22.56 10.41 2.30
N LYS A 172 -23.09 9.91 3.43
CA LYS A 172 -22.31 9.81 4.67
C LYS A 172 -21.11 8.87 4.47
N PRO A 173 -19.88 9.24 4.89
CA PRO A 173 -18.68 8.41 4.69
C PRO A 173 -18.74 7.07 5.46
N ILE A 174 -19.29 7.09 6.67
CA ILE A 174 -19.43 5.94 7.58
C ILE A 174 -20.91 5.78 7.94
N ASP A 175 -21.36 4.53 8.09
CA ASP A 175 -22.67 4.21 8.63
C ASP A 175 -22.51 4.00 10.15
N GLY A 176 -22.97 4.94 10.98
CA GLY A 176 -22.81 4.91 12.45
C GLY A 176 -22.00 6.09 13.01
N PRO A 177 -21.94 6.26 14.35
CA PRO A 177 -21.10 7.27 14.98
C PRO A 177 -19.63 7.03 14.62
N ILE A 178 -18.87 8.13 14.48
CA ILE A 178 -17.43 8.07 14.18
C ILE A 178 -16.72 7.57 15.44
N GLU A 179 -16.63 6.26 15.63
CA GLU A 179 -15.60 5.70 16.51
C GLU A 179 -14.28 5.84 15.76
N VAL A 180 -13.66 7.00 15.91
CA VAL A 180 -12.27 7.23 15.57
C VAL A 180 -11.51 6.14 16.31
N GLY A 181 -11.06 5.11 15.59
CA GLY A 181 -10.48 3.91 16.19
C GLY A 181 -9.51 4.35 17.28
N LYS A 182 -9.82 3.97 18.53
CA LYS A 182 -9.25 4.49 19.79
C LYS A 182 -8.16 5.53 19.54
N MET A 183 -8.44 6.80 19.85
CA MET A 183 -7.36 7.71 20.23
C MET A 183 -6.46 6.90 21.16
N ARG A 184 -5.24 6.59 20.69
CA ARG A 184 -4.22 6.26 21.64
C ARG A 184 -4.07 7.57 22.40
N GLU A 185 -4.42 7.51 23.68
CA GLU A 185 -4.14 8.54 24.65
C GLU A 185 -2.83 9.22 24.26
N SER A 186 -2.87 10.55 24.24
CA SER A 186 -1.71 11.35 23.88
C SER A 186 -0.48 10.74 24.53
N LYS A 187 0.67 10.77 23.86
CA LYS A 187 1.95 10.38 24.51
C LYS A 187 2.14 11.10 25.85
N ASP A 188 1.47 12.24 26.01
CA ASP A 188 1.41 13.00 27.24
C ASP A 188 0.52 12.35 28.30
N GLN A 189 -0.59 11.68 27.95
CA GLN A 189 -1.40 10.90 28.89
C GLN A 189 -0.67 9.64 29.40
N ASP A 190 -0.04 8.85 28.52
CA ASP A 190 0.80 7.70 28.95
C ASP A 190 1.92 8.15 29.92
N MET A 191 2.42 9.39 29.76
CA MET A 191 3.45 9.97 30.63
C MET A 191 2.88 10.57 31.91
N LEU A 192 1.68 11.17 31.87
CA LEU A 192 0.97 11.70 33.03
C LEU A 192 0.49 10.56 33.93
N ASP A 193 -0.06 9.48 33.38
CA ASP A 193 -0.48 8.31 34.12
C ASP A 193 0.71 7.63 34.81
N ALA A 194 1.88 7.58 34.15
CA ALA A 194 3.11 7.08 34.75
C ALA A 194 3.70 8.01 35.83
N ILE A 195 3.43 9.32 35.76
CA ILE A 195 3.84 10.28 36.80
C ILE A 195 2.91 10.16 38.01
N ASP A 196 1.61 10.01 37.79
CA ASP A 196 0.62 9.84 38.85
C ASP A 196 0.87 8.52 39.61
N GLU A 197 1.18 7.41 38.90
CA GLU A 197 1.51 6.11 39.51
C GLU A 197 2.79 6.15 40.36
N ILE A 198 3.77 7.00 40.02
CA ILE A 198 4.98 7.21 40.83
C ILE A 198 4.73 8.16 42.02
N SER A 199 3.69 9.00 41.95
CA SER A 199 3.38 9.97 43.01
C SER A 199 2.51 9.42 44.15
N GLU A 200 1.91 8.25 43.95
CA GLU A 200 1.09 7.53 44.94
C GLU A 200 1.88 6.49 45.78
N GLU A 201 3.18 6.30 45.53
CA GLU A 201 4.14 5.59 46.40
C GLU A 201 4.90 6.54 47.36
#